data_AF-A0A2E0HRR7-F1
#
_entry.id   AF-A0A2E0HRR7-F1
#
_cell.length_a   1.000
_cell.length_b   1.000
_cell.length_c   1.000
_cell.angle_alpha   90.00
_cell.angle_beta   90.00
_cell.angle_gamma   90.00
#
_symmetry.space_group_name_H-M   'P 1'
#
loop_
_entity.id
_entity.type
_entity.pdbx_description
1 polymer ?
#
loop_
_entity_poly.entity_id
_entity_poly.type
_entity_poly.pdbx_seq_one_letter_code
_entity_poly.pdbx_strand_id
1 'polypeptide(L)' 'MKLFSKESIIFYSILGAITGFVIAPFIRSLIDFSLTVELLITTAIIIPLYIFAKKILQKFIS' A
#
# COMPACT_ATOMS: atom_id res chain seq x y z
N MET A 1 -3.95 -13.11 12.98
CA MET A 1 -4.32 -13.73 11.69
C MET A 1 -3.18 -14.62 11.19
N LYS A 2 -3.45 -15.86 10.76
CA LYS A 2 -2.43 -16.70 10.10
C LYS A 2 -2.13 -16.09 8.73
N LEU A 3 -0.86 -15.75 8.45
CA LEU A 3 -0.44 -15.08 7.21
C LEU A 3 -0.90 -15.80 5.93
N PHE A 4 -1.10 -17.12 6.03
CA PHE A 4 -1.50 -18.02 4.94
C PHE A 4 -2.97 -18.45 5.00
N SER A 5 -3.83 -17.80 5.81
CA SER A 5 -5.28 -18.05 5.69
C SER A 5 -5.79 -17.47 4.37
N LYS A 6 -6.79 -18.13 3.75
CA LYS A 6 -7.41 -17.65 2.49
C LYS A 6 -7.85 -16.20 2.60
N GLU A 7 -8.43 -15.83 3.74
CA GLU A 7 -8.88 -14.46 4.04
C GLU A 7 -7.71 -13.47 4.06
N SER A 8 -6.59 -13.85 4.69
CA SER A 8 -5.39 -13.00 4.75
C SER A 8 -4.78 -12.80 3.37
N ILE A 9 -4.76 -13.83 2.53
CA ILE A 9 -4.25 -13.73 1.15
C ILE A 9 -5.12 -12.76 0.34
N ILE A 10 -6.44 -12.96 0.34
CA ILE A 10 -7.38 -12.06 -0.35
C ILE A 10 -7.22 -10.63 0.15
N PHE A 11 -7.09 -10.47 1.47
CA PHE A 11 -6.91 -9.19 2.12
C PHE A 11 -5.63 -8.46 1.66
N TYR A 12 -4.47 -9.13 1.73
CA TYR A 12 -3.20 -8.53 1.31
C TYR A 12 -3.15 -8.28 -0.20
N SER A 13 -3.81 -9.13 -1.00
CA SER A 13 -3.93 -8.93 -2.45
C SER A 13 -4.74 -7.68 -2.78
N ILE A 14 -5.89 -7.45 -2.13
CA ILE A 14 -6.70 -6.25 -2.34
C ILE A 14 -5.93 -5.00 -1.87
N LEU A 15 -5.32 -5.06 -0.69
CA LEU A 15 -4.55 -3.93 -0.15
C LEU A 15 -3.36 -3.57 -1.06
N GLY A 16 -2.64 -4.58 -1.57
CA GLY A 16 -1.56 -4.41 -2.54
C GLY A 16 -2.06 -3.85 -3.88
N ALA A 17 -3.19 -4.33 -4.40
CA ALA A 17 -3.78 -3.83 -5.64
C ALA A 17 -4.19 -2.36 -5.53
N ILE A 18 -4.88 -1.96 -4.45
CA ILE A 18 -5.25 -0.55 -4.22
C ILE A 18 -3.99 0.32 -4.13
N THR A 19 -2.98 -0.16 -3.40
CA THR A 19 -1.72 0.58 -3.23
C THR A 19 -0.99 0.78 -4.56
N GLY A 20 -0.88 -0.27 -5.37
CA GLY A 20 -0.13 -0.23 -6.63
C GLY A 20 -0.87 0.43 -7.79
N PHE A 21 -2.18 0.23 -7.92
CA PHE A 21 -2.96 0.72 -9.06
C PHE A 21 -3.66 2.06 -8.82
N VAL A 22 -3.87 2.45 -7.56
CA VAL A 22 -4.57 3.69 -7.22
C VAL A 22 -3.62 4.67 -6.55
N ILE A 23 -3.01 4.27 -5.44
CA ILE A 23 -2.25 5.19 -4.60
C ILE A 23 -0.91 5.58 -5.22
N ALA A 24 -0.16 4.62 -5.75
CA ALA A 24 1.12 4.90 -6.41
C ALA A 24 1.00 5.86 -7.62
N PRO A 25 0.12 5.62 -8.61
CA PRO A 25 -0.04 6.57 -9.71
C PRO A 25 -0.62 7.92 -9.26
N PHE A 26 -1.49 7.93 -8.24
CA PHE A 26 -2.00 9.19 -7.69
C PHE A 26 -0.88 10.05 -7.10
N ILE A 27 -0.02 9.48 -6.24
CA ILE A 27 1.13 10.20 -5.66
C ILE A 27 2.05 10.69 -6.77
N ARG A 28 2.33 9.87 -7.78
CA ARG A 28 3.16 10.27 -8.93
C ARG A 28 2.52 11.37 -9.77
N SER A 29 1.19 11.45 -9.84
CA SER A 29 0.53 12.57 -10.55
C SER A 29 0.67 13.92 -9.83
N LEU A 30 0.99 13.90 -8.52
CA LEU A 30 1.15 15.10 -7.70
C LEU A 30 2.60 15.60 -7.63
N ILE A 31 3.54 14.84 -8.19
CA ILE A 31 4.98 15.06 -8.06
C ILE A 31 5.58 15.06 -9.46
N ASP A 32 6.27 16.14 -9.84
CA ASP A 32 6.91 16.26 -11.14
C ASP A 32 8.44 16.33 -10.96
N PHE A 33 9.07 15.16 -10.83
CA PHE A 33 10.52 15.01 -10.63
C PHE A 33 11.10 13.98 -11.60
N SER A 34 12.42 13.77 -11.53
CA SER A 34 13.04 12.65 -12.25
C SER A 34 12.50 11.31 -11.73
N LEU A 35 12.40 10.33 -12.64
CA LEU A 35 11.83 9.00 -12.36
C LEU A 35 12.41 8.33 -11.10
N THR A 36 13.72 8.47 -10.86
CA THR A 36 14.39 7.94 -9.67
C THR A 36 13.88 8.60 -8.38
N VAL A 37 13.73 9.93 -8.39
CA VAL A 37 13.26 10.69 -7.23
C VAL A 37 11.78 10.43 -6.97
N GLU A 38 10.97 10.35 -8.02
CA GLU A 38 9.55 9.97 -7.91
C GLU A 38 9.39 8.60 -7.24
N LEU A 39 10.16 7.59 -7.67
CA LEU A 39 10.08 6.25 -7.10
C LEU A 39 10.47 6.24 -5.62
N LEU A 40 11.53 6.98 -5.25
CA LEU A 40 11.96 7.09 -3.86
C LEU A 40 10.91 7.75 -2.97
N ILE A 41 10.33 8.86 -3.41
CA ILE A 41 9.29 9.57 -2.64
C ILE A 41 8.02 8.73 -2.56
N THR A 42 7.60 8.15 -3.69
CA THR A 42 6.40 7.32 -3.76
C THR A 42 6.52 6.10 -2.84
N THR A 43 7.66 5.41 -2.84
CA THR A 43 7.90 4.27 -1.91
C THR A 43 8.00 4.71 -0.46
N ALA A 44 8.64 5.85 -0.17
CA ALA A 44 8.73 6.41 1.17
C ALA A 44 7.35 6.77 1.76
N ILE A 45 6.35 7.11 0.92
CA ILE A 45 4.97 7.38 1.35
C ILE A 45 4.15 6.09 1.44
N ILE A 46 4.28 5.20 0.44
CA ILE A 46 3.48 3.97 0.35
C ILE A 46 3.78 3.00 1.50
N ILE A 47 5.06 2.80 1.86
CA ILE A 47 5.44 1.84 2.92
C ILE A 47 4.76 2.16 4.26
N PRO A 48 4.88 3.37 4.84
CA PRO A 48 4.22 3.70 6.09
C PRO A 48 2.69 3.67 5.97
N LEU A 49 2.13 4.08 4.83
CA LEU A 49 0.69 4.01 4.59
C LEU A 49 0.18 2.56 4.62
N TYR A 50 0.89 1.65 3.96
CA TYR A 50 0.57 0.22 3.94
C TYR A 50 0.62 -0.40 5.35
N ILE A 51 1.65 -0.05 6.13
CA ILE A 51 1.79 -0.52 7.52
C ILE A 51 0.62 -0.02 8.37
N PHE A 52 0.22 1.24 8.21
CA PHE A 52 -0.88 1.85 8.97
C PHE A 52 -2.23 1.24 8.59
N ALA A 53 -2.52 1.13 7.29
CA ALA A 53 -3.71 0.49 6.77
C ALA A 53 -3.83 -0.96 7.26
N LYS A 54 -2.73 -1.72 7.19
CA LYS A 54 -2.65 -3.09 7.73
C LYS A 54 -3.01 -3.12 9.22
N LYS A 55 -2.42 -2.25 10.05
CA LYS A 55 -2.70 -2.21 11.49
C LYS A 55 -4.16 -1.88 11.79
N ILE A 56 -4.73 -0.92 11.06
CA ILE A 56 -6.13 -0.53 11.21
C ILE A 56 -7.05 -1.69 10.84
N LEU A 57 -6.87 -2.29 9.67
CA LEU A 57 -7.71 -3.37 9.18
C LEU A 57 -7.59 -4.64 10.04
N GLN A 58 -6.40 -4.93 10.56
CA GLN A 58 -6.24 -6.00 11.56
C GLN A 58 -7.07 -5.75 12.82
N LYS A 59 -7.25 -4.50 13.24
CA LYS A 59 -8.09 -4.14 14.39
C LYS A 59 -9.60 -4.29 14.10
N PHE A 60 -10.01 -4.18 12.83
CA PHE A 60 -11.41 -4.37 12.42
C PHE A 60 -11.77 -5.84 12.16
N ILE A 61 -10.80 -6.67 11.80
CA ILE A 61 -11.00 -8.09 11.48
C ILE A 61 -10.77 -8.99 12.71
N SER A 62 -10.09 -8.50 13.75
CA SER A 62 -9.76 -9.26 14.96
C SER A 62 -10.75 -9.08 16.10
#